data_AF-A0A108F2G3-F1
#
_entry.id   AF-A0A108F2G3-F1
#
_cell.length_a   1.000
_cell.length_b   1.000
_cell.length_c   1.000
_cell.angle_alpha   90.00
_cell.angle_beta   90.00
_cell.angle_gamma   90.00
#
_symmetry.space_group_name_H-M   'P 1'
#
loop_
_entity.id
_entity.type
_entity.pdbx_description
1 polymer ?
#
loop_
_entity_poly.entity_id
_entity_poly.type
_entity_poly.pdbx_seq_one_letter_code
_entity_poly.pdbx_strand_id
1 'polypeptide(L)'
;MLVLVGFGYWYTVLPVYQKSLLDEQIAKATLDLEKKSGELDAKNAELANVMKTVDASQRELDGLRGKIYSYQAEAEVERSKAMRAELNAQKVQVYADVKYGQLRRQSISLFLGELFRCSGKKFIDYSDFSACLDATAKKSESFSQLDSSDRASVLRVLRQSSSKHKDDWDALKVGYDASVVRLDSEIQELKVKVDTLKANGVKSWDSELMEMELAYRKKGTDKIMLDFRLADDQRKMIGKIIEGTY
;
A
#
# COMPACT_ATOMS: atom_id res chain seq x y z
N MET A 1 128.49 8.97 51.06
CA MET A 1 127.81 10.28 50.96
C MET A 1 127.09 10.43 49.61
N LEU A 2 126.35 9.40 49.14
CA LEU A 2 125.62 9.40 47.86
C LEU A 2 124.14 8.93 48.01
N VAL A 3 123.73 8.46 49.18
CA VAL A 3 122.37 7.94 49.46
C VAL A 3 121.38 9.07 49.80
N LEU A 4 121.86 10.23 50.28
CA LEU A 4 121.01 11.37 50.66
C LEU A 4 120.48 12.19 49.48
N VAL A 5 121.15 12.16 48.32
CA VAL A 5 120.72 12.90 47.12
C VAL A 5 119.58 12.18 46.40
N GLY A 6 119.55 10.84 46.43
CA GLY A 6 118.46 10.05 45.84
C GLY A 6 117.13 10.21 46.58
N PHE A 7 117.16 10.35 47.90
CA PHE A 7 115.96 10.52 48.72
C PHE A 7 115.30 11.90 48.56
N GLY A 8 116.10 12.97 48.38
CA GLY A 8 115.56 14.30 48.12
C GLY A 8 114.79 14.38 46.80
N TYR A 9 115.34 13.77 45.74
CA TYR A 9 114.72 13.75 44.41
C TYR A 9 113.39 12.97 44.40
N TRP A 10 113.31 11.87 45.16
CA TRP A 10 112.08 11.10 45.29
C TRP A 10 110.98 11.83 46.08
N TYR A 11 111.33 12.69 47.04
CA TYR A 11 110.34 13.37 47.89
C TYR A 11 109.88 14.73 47.36
N THR A 12 110.65 15.38 46.48
CA THR A 12 110.27 16.69 45.91
C THR A 12 109.78 16.59 44.47
N VAL A 13 110.27 15.63 43.68
CA VAL A 13 109.98 15.57 42.24
C VAL A 13 108.77 14.69 41.93
N LEU A 14 108.63 13.52 42.58
CA LEU A 14 107.45 12.66 42.44
C LEU A 14 106.11 13.34 42.75
N PRO A 15 105.95 14.06 43.89
CA PRO A 15 104.68 14.72 44.18
C PRO A 15 104.37 15.89 43.26
N VAL A 16 105.39 16.51 42.64
CA VAL A 16 105.19 17.58 41.64
C VAL A 16 104.69 17.00 40.32
N TYR A 17 105.24 15.87 39.86
CA TYR A 17 104.72 15.16 38.69
C TYR A 17 103.34 14.55 38.92
N GLN A 18 103.05 14.07 40.14
CA GLN A 18 101.72 13.59 40.51
C GLN A 18 100.68 14.71 40.56
N LYS A 19 101.07 15.92 41.01
CA LYS A 19 100.20 17.11 40.96
C LYS A 19 99.92 17.56 39.53
N SER A 20 100.94 17.63 38.66
CA SER A 20 100.72 18.09 37.28
C SER A 20 99.82 17.14 36.48
N LEU A 21 99.92 15.83 36.72
CA LEU A 21 99.05 14.82 36.10
C LEU A 21 97.62 14.88 36.65
N LEU A 22 97.46 15.17 37.95
CA LEU A 22 96.16 15.41 38.55
C LEU A 22 95.49 16.67 37.99
N ASP A 23 96.25 17.77 37.86
CA ASP A 23 95.74 19.03 37.33
C ASP A 23 95.30 18.90 35.86
N GLU A 24 96.03 18.12 35.05
CA GLU A 24 95.64 17.82 33.67
C GLU A 24 94.36 16.96 33.60
N GLN A 25 94.24 15.94 34.46
CA GLN A 25 93.02 15.14 34.55
C GLN A 25 91.82 15.94 35.04
N ILE A 26 92.02 16.84 36.01
CA ILE A 26 91.00 17.76 36.52
C ILE A 26 90.56 18.70 35.40
N ALA A 27 91.51 19.30 34.66
CA ALA A 27 91.20 20.21 33.54
C ALA A 27 90.42 19.50 32.42
N LYS A 28 90.79 18.27 32.08
CA LYS A 28 90.06 17.46 31.09
C LYS A 28 88.67 17.07 31.58
N ALA A 29 88.56 16.67 32.84
CA ALA A 29 87.28 16.36 33.46
C ALA A 29 86.35 17.58 33.51
N THR A 30 86.87 18.79 33.81
CA THR A 30 86.07 20.03 33.78
C THR A 30 85.61 20.38 32.37
N LEU A 31 86.46 20.22 31.36
CA LEU A 31 86.14 20.52 29.97
C LEU A 31 85.10 19.53 29.40
N ASP A 32 85.23 18.24 29.74
CA ASP A 32 84.22 17.22 29.43
C ASP A 32 82.89 17.49 30.15
N LEU A 33 82.93 18.02 31.38
CA LEU A 33 81.73 18.42 32.15
C LEU A 33 81.03 19.62 31.50
N GLU A 34 81.77 20.65 31.10
CA GLU A 34 81.24 21.81 30.40
C GLU A 34 80.62 21.41 29.05
N LYS A 35 81.31 20.55 28.29
CA LYS A 35 80.79 20.03 27.03
C LYS A 35 79.50 19.25 27.23
N LYS A 36 79.46 18.34 28.21
CA LYS A 36 78.24 17.59 28.56
C LYS A 36 77.13 18.52 29.04
N SER A 37 77.43 19.56 29.80
CA SER A 37 76.45 20.56 30.24
C SER A 37 75.84 21.29 29.03
N GLY A 38 76.67 21.73 28.08
CA GLY A 38 76.20 22.39 26.86
C GLY A 38 75.35 21.46 25.97
N GLU A 39 75.72 20.19 25.85
CA GLU A 39 74.89 19.18 25.17
C GLU A 39 73.54 18.98 25.88
N LEU A 40 73.52 19.00 27.22
CA LEU A 40 72.32 18.87 28.03
C LEU A 40 71.38 20.07 27.83
N ASP A 41 71.93 21.29 27.81
CA ASP A 41 71.16 22.51 27.55
C ASP A 41 70.55 22.54 26.14
N ALA A 42 71.32 22.12 25.13
CA ALA A 42 70.83 22.00 23.76
C ALA A 42 69.69 20.96 23.66
N LYS A 43 69.84 19.82 24.34
CA LYS A 43 68.81 18.77 24.40
C LYS A 43 67.57 19.23 25.16
N ASN A 44 67.71 20.00 26.22
CA ASN A 44 66.59 20.59 26.95
C ASN A 44 65.82 21.60 26.09
N ALA A 45 66.52 22.42 25.30
CA ALA A 45 65.89 23.35 24.35
C ALA A 45 65.13 22.59 23.25
N GLU A 46 65.70 21.51 22.72
CA GLU A 46 65.04 20.63 21.75
C GLU A 46 63.78 19.99 22.35
N LEU A 47 63.88 19.45 23.57
CA LEU A 47 62.75 18.86 24.28
C LEU A 47 61.61 19.86 24.50
N ALA A 48 61.92 21.09 24.91
CA ALA A 48 60.92 22.15 25.10
C ALA A 48 60.18 22.50 23.79
N ASN A 49 60.87 22.49 22.65
CA ASN A 49 60.27 22.72 21.35
C ASN A 49 59.39 21.55 20.89
N VAL A 50 59.82 20.32 21.14
CA VAL A 50 59.01 19.11 20.89
C VAL A 50 57.74 19.15 21.74
N MET A 51 57.83 19.48 23.03
CA MET A 51 56.65 19.59 23.91
C MET A 51 55.64 20.62 23.39
N LYS A 52 56.10 21.80 22.95
CA LYS A 52 55.20 22.80 22.35
C LYS A 52 54.50 22.29 21.08
N THR A 53 55.22 21.54 20.25
CA THR A 53 54.66 20.95 19.03
C THR A 53 53.61 19.89 19.36
N VAL A 54 53.89 19.05 20.36
CA VAL A 54 52.93 18.04 20.86
C VAL A 54 51.67 18.70 21.42
N ASP A 55 51.80 19.75 22.22
CA ASP A 55 50.65 20.50 22.76
C ASP A 55 49.80 21.14 21.66
N ALA A 56 50.44 21.71 20.63
CA ALA A 56 49.74 22.28 19.48
C ALA A 56 48.97 21.19 18.72
N SER A 57 49.61 20.04 18.46
CA SER A 57 49.01 18.90 17.78
C SER A 57 47.84 18.31 18.57
N GLN A 58 47.95 18.25 19.90
CA GLN A 58 46.88 17.77 20.77
C GLN A 58 45.64 18.66 20.71
N ARG A 59 45.81 19.99 20.69
CA ARG A 59 44.69 20.94 20.52
C ARG A 59 44.00 20.79 19.18
N GLU A 60 44.77 20.56 18.11
CA GLU A 60 44.20 20.30 16.79
C GLU A 60 43.39 18.99 16.76
N LEU A 61 43.91 17.93 17.38
CA LEU A 61 43.20 16.65 17.52
C LEU A 61 41.88 16.80 18.29
N ASP A 62 41.88 17.55 19.39
CA ASP A 62 40.66 17.80 20.16
C ASP A 62 39.63 18.60 19.35
N GLY A 63 40.08 19.60 18.58
CA GLY A 63 39.23 20.36 17.67
C GLY A 63 38.64 19.52 16.53
N LEU A 64 39.45 18.65 15.92
CA LEU A 64 39.00 17.71 14.89
C LEU A 64 38.01 16.69 15.47
N ARG A 65 38.26 16.19 16.68
CA ARG A 65 37.36 15.25 17.36
C ARG A 65 35.99 15.88 17.65
N GLY A 66 35.96 17.15 18.07
CA GLY A 66 34.72 17.91 18.22
C GLY A 66 33.93 18.01 16.91
N LYS A 67 34.61 18.31 15.79
CA LYS A 67 33.97 18.37 14.46
C LYS A 67 33.40 17.00 14.05
N ILE A 68 34.13 15.92 14.27
CA ILE A 68 33.67 14.56 13.98
C ILE A 68 32.36 14.26 14.72
N TYR A 69 32.29 14.57 16.02
CA TYR A 69 31.06 14.36 16.79
C TYR A 69 29.89 15.20 16.28
N SER A 70 30.13 16.46 15.89
CA SER A 70 29.08 17.31 15.31
C SER A 70 28.55 16.75 13.98
N TYR A 71 29.44 16.34 13.07
CA TYR A 71 29.04 15.77 11.79
C TYR A 71 28.33 14.43 11.94
N GLN A 72 28.71 13.62 12.94
CA GLN A 72 27.99 12.38 13.26
C GLN A 72 26.57 12.66 13.73
N ALA A 73 26.38 13.65 14.61
CA ALA A 73 25.06 14.04 15.10
C ALA A 73 24.18 14.61 13.97
N GLU A 74 24.73 15.48 13.11
CA GLU A 74 24.02 16.00 11.94
C GLU A 74 23.62 14.88 10.96
N ALA A 75 24.54 13.96 10.68
CA ALA A 75 24.26 12.82 9.81
C ALA A 75 23.15 11.91 10.36
N GLU A 76 23.09 11.70 11.67
CA GLU A 76 22.02 10.92 12.31
C GLU A 76 20.65 11.62 12.20
N VAL A 77 20.62 12.93 12.42
CA VAL A 77 19.40 13.75 12.27
C VAL A 77 18.88 13.68 10.83
N GLU A 78 19.76 13.85 9.83
CA GLU A 78 19.37 13.80 8.42
C GLU A 78 18.91 12.40 8.00
N ARG A 79 19.57 11.33 8.48
CA ARG A 79 19.09 9.95 8.27
C ARG A 79 17.71 9.73 8.87
N SER A 80 17.45 10.23 10.07
CA SER A 80 16.13 10.13 10.71
C SER A 80 15.04 10.85 9.90
N LYS A 81 15.34 12.05 9.37
CA LYS A 81 14.42 12.80 8.50
C LYS A 81 14.13 12.06 7.21
N ALA A 82 15.17 11.53 6.54
CA ALA A 82 15.03 10.74 5.32
C ALA A 82 14.15 9.51 5.55
N MET A 83 14.41 8.74 6.61
CA MET A 83 13.62 7.56 6.97
C MET A 83 12.14 7.91 7.24
N ARG A 84 11.86 9.04 7.91
CA ARG A 84 10.49 9.50 8.14
C ARG A 84 9.80 9.90 6.84
N ALA A 85 10.52 10.55 5.92
CA ALA A 85 9.99 10.93 4.61
C ALA A 85 9.62 9.69 3.78
N GLU A 86 10.49 8.68 3.74
CA GLU A 86 10.23 7.39 3.07
C GLU A 86 9.01 6.68 3.65
N LEU A 87 8.93 6.58 4.99
CA LEU A 87 7.79 5.96 5.66
C LEU A 87 6.47 6.70 5.36
N ASN A 88 6.50 8.02 5.32
CA ASN A 88 5.31 8.82 4.99
C ASN A 88 4.91 8.64 3.53
N ALA A 89 5.85 8.60 2.59
CA ALA A 89 5.57 8.32 1.18
C ALA A 89 4.91 6.94 1.02
N GLN A 90 5.44 5.92 1.69
CA GLN A 90 4.86 4.57 1.68
C GLN A 90 3.44 4.56 2.26
N LYS A 91 3.20 5.27 3.38
CA LYS A 91 1.87 5.39 3.96
C LYS A 91 0.87 6.06 3.02
N VAL A 92 1.27 7.13 2.34
CA VAL A 92 0.40 7.81 1.36
C VAL A 92 0.05 6.87 0.21
N GLN A 93 1.01 6.11 -0.31
CA GLN A 93 0.77 5.14 -1.37
C GLN A 93 -0.25 4.08 -0.96
N VAL A 94 -0.02 3.41 0.19
CA VAL A 94 -0.94 2.40 0.71
C VAL A 94 -2.33 2.98 0.98
N TYR A 95 -2.41 4.20 1.52
CA TYR A 95 -3.68 4.87 1.75
C TYR A 95 -4.43 5.13 0.44
N ALA A 96 -3.74 5.61 -0.58
CA ALA A 96 -4.31 5.84 -1.91
C ALA A 96 -4.83 4.54 -2.52
N ASP A 97 -4.06 3.45 -2.46
CA ASP A 97 -4.45 2.13 -2.99
C ASP A 97 -5.69 1.58 -2.29
N VAL A 98 -5.75 1.69 -0.95
CA VAL A 98 -6.91 1.26 -0.16
C VAL A 98 -8.13 2.10 -0.50
N LYS A 99 -7.98 3.43 -0.63
CA LYS A 99 -9.08 4.33 -0.98
C LYS A 99 -9.59 4.09 -2.39
N TYR A 100 -8.70 3.89 -3.36
CA TYR A 100 -9.06 3.54 -4.73
C TYR A 100 -9.81 2.21 -4.77
N GLY A 101 -9.33 1.19 -4.05
CA GLY A 101 -9.99 -0.11 -3.95
C GLY A 101 -11.37 -0.05 -3.26
N GLN A 102 -11.59 0.89 -2.34
CA GLN A 102 -12.92 1.14 -1.75
C GLN A 102 -13.86 1.79 -2.76
N LEU A 103 -13.43 2.86 -3.43
CA LEU A 103 -14.23 3.56 -4.44
C LEU A 103 -14.60 2.64 -5.59
N ARG A 104 -13.63 1.87 -6.11
CA ARG A 104 -13.86 0.86 -7.15
C ARG A 104 -14.97 -0.11 -6.77
N ARG A 105 -14.94 -0.66 -5.55
CA ARG A 105 -15.98 -1.59 -5.07
C ARG A 105 -17.35 -0.92 -4.95
N GLN A 106 -17.39 0.32 -4.45
CA GLN A 106 -18.64 1.08 -4.37
C GLN A 106 -19.22 1.37 -5.76
N SER A 107 -18.40 1.84 -6.70
CA SER A 107 -18.80 2.10 -8.08
C SER A 107 -19.32 0.85 -8.79
N ILE A 108 -18.64 -0.29 -8.62
CA ILE A 108 -19.11 -1.58 -9.15
C ILE A 108 -20.44 -1.98 -8.50
N SER A 109 -20.56 -1.90 -7.16
CA SER A 109 -21.79 -2.25 -6.46
C SER A 109 -22.99 -1.40 -6.90
N LEU A 110 -22.80 -0.08 -7.05
CA LEU A 110 -23.83 0.82 -7.57
C LEU A 110 -24.23 0.47 -8.99
N PHE A 111 -23.25 0.23 -9.87
CA PHE A 111 -23.51 -0.21 -11.25
C PHE A 111 -24.30 -1.51 -11.32
N LEU A 112 -23.94 -2.52 -10.50
CA LEU A 112 -24.68 -3.78 -10.41
C LEU A 112 -26.10 -3.55 -9.89
N GLY A 113 -26.29 -2.61 -8.96
CA GLY A 113 -27.60 -2.12 -8.51
C GLY A 113 -28.45 -1.55 -9.65
N GLU A 114 -27.84 -0.75 -10.53
CA GLU A 114 -28.51 -0.17 -11.70
C GLU A 114 -28.92 -1.22 -12.73
N LEU A 115 -28.15 -2.30 -12.88
CA LEU A 115 -28.48 -3.41 -13.79
C LEU A 115 -29.78 -4.11 -13.43
N PHE A 116 -30.20 -4.13 -12.16
CA PHE A 116 -31.50 -4.67 -11.79
C PHE A 116 -32.67 -3.91 -12.43
N ARG A 117 -32.47 -2.67 -12.89
CA ARG A 117 -33.50 -1.93 -13.64
C ARG A 117 -33.80 -2.56 -15.01
N CYS A 118 -32.94 -3.44 -15.53
CA CYS A 118 -33.22 -4.20 -16.73
C CYS A 118 -34.41 -5.17 -16.58
N SER A 119 -34.76 -5.58 -15.35
CA SER A 119 -35.89 -6.51 -15.07
C SER A 119 -37.29 -5.85 -15.09
N GLY A 120 -37.48 -4.77 -15.86
CA GLY A 120 -38.68 -3.93 -15.80
C GLY A 120 -39.90 -4.51 -16.52
N LYS A 121 -40.88 -5.01 -15.75
CA LYS A 121 -42.31 -5.30 -16.05
C LYS A 121 -42.69 -6.21 -17.23
N LYS A 122 -41.83 -6.40 -18.24
CA LYS A 122 -42.07 -7.34 -19.34
C LYS A 122 -40.92 -8.32 -19.43
N PHE A 123 -41.23 -9.54 -19.90
CA PHE A 123 -40.18 -10.49 -20.26
C PHE A 123 -39.23 -9.81 -21.26
N ILE A 124 -37.94 -9.80 -20.95
CA ILE A 124 -36.89 -9.33 -21.86
C ILE A 124 -36.12 -10.55 -22.34
N ASP A 125 -35.87 -10.62 -23.64
CA ASP A 125 -35.09 -11.71 -24.20
C ASP A 125 -33.63 -11.60 -23.77
N TYR A 126 -32.87 -12.69 -23.90
CA TYR A 126 -31.43 -12.65 -23.60
C TYR A 126 -30.71 -11.54 -24.38
N SER A 127 -31.07 -11.35 -25.66
CA SER A 127 -30.54 -10.26 -26.49
C SER A 127 -30.86 -8.88 -25.92
N ASP A 128 -32.07 -8.72 -25.38
CA ASP A 128 -32.53 -7.47 -24.79
C ASP A 128 -31.84 -7.22 -23.46
N PHE A 129 -31.59 -8.27 -22.67
CA PHE A 129 -30.77 -8.18 -21.46
C PHE A 129 -29.34 -7.73 -21.80
N SER A 130 -28.70 -8.35 -22.79
CA SER A 130 -27.37 -7.96 -23.25
C SER A 130 -27.33 -6.52 -23.75
N ALA A 131 -28.34 -6.09 -24.51
CA ALA A 131 -28.45 -4.70 -24.95
C ALA A 131 -28.68 -3.74 -23.77
N CYS A 132 -29.47 -4.15 -22.77
CA CYS A 132 -29.70 -3.38 -21.55
C CYS A 132 -28.44 -3.25 -20.71
N LEU A 133 -27.63 -4.30 -20.59
CA LEU A 133 -26.32 -4.27 -19.93
C LEU A 133 -25.41 -3.22 -20.58
N ASP A 134 -25.29 -3.23 -21.91
CA ASP A 134 -24.48 -2.28 -22.65
C ASP A 134 -25.01 -0.84 -22.55
N ALA A 135 -26.33 -0.66 -22.59
CA ALA A 135 -26.97 0.65 -22.43
C ALA A 135 -26.78 1.20 -21.01
N THR A 136 -26.87 0.33 -19.99
CA THR A 136 -26.66 0.70 -18.58
C THR A 136 -25.20 1.08 -18.36
N ALA A 137 -24.25 0.31 -18.89
CA ALA A 137 -22.83 0.63 -18.80
C ALA A 137 -22.48 1.98 -19.45
N LYS A 138 -23.15 2.35 -20.55
CA LYS A 138 -22.97 3.66 -21.20
C LYS A 138 -23.56 4.83 -20.41
N LYS A 139 -24.65 4.60 -19.68
CA LYS A 139 -25.39 5.65 -18.96
C LYS A 139 -24.97 5.79 -17.49
N SER A 140 -24.41 4.74 -16.91
CA SER A 140 -24.08 4.68 -15.49
C SER A 140 -22.93 5.63 -15.16
N GLU A 141 -23.22 6.63 -14.34
CA GLU A 141 -22.22 7.56 -13.83
C GLU A 141 -21.20 6.81 -12.96
N SER A 142 -21.67 5.92 -12.06
CA SER A 142 -20.79 5.10 -11.21
C SER A 142 -19.87 4.20 -12.02
N PHE A 143 -20.35 3.65 -13.14
CA PHE A 143 -19.51 2.82 -14.01
C PHE A 143 -18.48 3.66 -14.77
N SER A 144 -18.84 4.88 -15.18
CA SER A 144 -17.94 5.80 -15.89
C SER A 144 -16.73 6.26 -15.04
N GLN A 145 -16.86 6.23 -13.71
CA GLN A 145 -15.78 6.57 -12.77
C GLN A 145 -14.69 5.48 -12.67
N LEU A 146 -14.98 4.25 -13.10
CA LEU A 146 -13.98 3.18 -13.16
C LEU A 146 -12.98 3.44 -14.28
N ASP A 147 -11.74 2.97 -14.11
CA ASP A 147 -10.77 3.02 -15.20
C ASP A 147 -11.19 2.12 -16.39
N SER A 148 -10.60 2.36 -17.55
CA SER A 148 -10.96 1.64 -18.78
C SER A 148 -10.68 0.13 -18.69
N SER A 149 -9.64 -0.29 -17.97
CA SER A 149 -9.30 -1.71 -17.80
C SER A 149 -10.32 -2.41 -16.92
N ASP A 150 -10.71 -1.76 -15.82
CA ASP A 150 -11.72 -2.25 -14.89
C ASP A 150 -13.09 -2.35 -15.56
N ARG A 151 -13.51 -1.32 -16.31
CA ARG A 151 -14.76 -1.36 -17.09
C ARG A 151 -14.77 -2.53 -18.08
N ALA A 152 -13.69 -2.71 -18.83
CA ALA A 152 -13.58 -3.80 -19.80
C ALA A 152 -13.63 -5.17 -19.11
N SER A 153 -12.99 -5.31 -17.95
CA SER A 153 -12.96 -6.54 -17.17
C SER A 153 -14.33 -6.87 -16.59
N VAL A 154 -15.01 -5.92 -15.96
CA VAL A 154 -16.36 -6.09 -15.41
C VAL A 154 -17.35 -6.48 -16.52
N LEU A 155 -17.35 -5.78 -17.66
CA LEU A 155 -18.22 -6.13 -18.78
C LEU A 155 -17.93 -7.50 -19.36
N ARG A 156 -16.66 -7.90 -19.45
CA ARG A 156 -16.26 -9.22 -19.93
C ARG A 156 -16.84 -10.32 -19.03
N VAL A 157 -16.64 -10.18 -17.72
CA VAL A 157 -17.11 -11.18 -16.75
C VAL A 157 -18.64 -11.23 -16.72
N LEU A 158 -19.33 -10.08 -16.72
CA LEU A 158 -20.79 -10.04 -16.77
C LEU A 158 -21.34 -10.69 -18.05
N ARG A 159 -20.74 -10.42 -19.21
CA ARG A 159 -21.15 -11.05 -20.48
C ARG A 159 -20.91 -12.56 -20.48
N GLN A 160 -19.78 -13.00 -19.93
CA GLN A 160 -19.47 -14.42 -19.82
C GLN A 160 -20.46 -15.12 -18.87
N SER A 161 -20.69 -14.55 -17.69
CA SER A 161 -21.66 -15.07 -16.71
C SER A 161 -23.08 -15.09 -17.27
N SER A 162 -23.49 -14.01 -17.94
CA SER A 162 -24.75 -13.91 -18.68
C SER A 162 -24.88 -15.04 -19.70
N SER A 163 -23.85 -15.26 -20.53
CA SER A 163 -23.89 -16.29 -21.57
C SER A 163 -24.03 -17.71 -21.02
N LYS A 164 -23.46 -17.98 -19.83
CA LYS A 164 -23.58 -19.27 -19.13
C LYS A 164 -25.02 -19.56 -18.68
N HIS A 165 -25.79 -18.51 -18.38
CA HIS A 165 -27.17 -18.60 -17.92
C HIS A 165 -28.19 -18.37 -19.04
N LYS A 166 -27.76 -18.39 -20.30
CA LYS A 166 -28.66 -18.19 -21.44
C LYS A 166 -29.77 -19.24 -21.50
N ASP A 167 -29.41 -20.52 -21.35
CA ASP A 167 -30.39 -21.61 -21.45
C ASP A 167 -31.43 -21.55 -20.33
N ASP A 168 -31.01 -21.19 -19.11
CA ASP A 168 -31.91 -20.95 -17.97
C ASP A 168 -32.89 -19.79 -18.27
N TRP A 169 -32.41 -18.74 -18.94
CA TRP A 169 -33.21 -17.58 -19.33
C TRP A 169 -34.24 -17.94 -20.40
N ASP A 170 -33.82 -18.69 -21.42
CA ASP A 170 -34.68 -19.17 -22.50
C ASP A 170 -35.75 -20.13 -21.94
N ALA A 171 -35.39 -21.01 -21.00
CA ALA A 171 -36.34 -21.89 -20.31
C ALA A 171 -37.39 -21.10 -19.50
N LEU A 172 -36.97 -20.03 -18.79
CA LEU A 172 -37.88 -19.16 -18.06
C LEU A 172 -38.88 -18.48 -19.00
N LYS A 173 -38.44 -18.04 -20.19
CA LYS A 173 -39.31 -17.45 -21.22
C LYS A 173 -40.39 -18.43 -21.65
N VAL A 174 -39.98 -19.62 -22.06
CA VAL A 174 -40.88 -20.66 -22.56
C VAL A 174 -41.94 -21.02 -21.51
N GLY A 175 -41.54 -21.15 -20.24
CA GLY A 175 -42.46 -21.44 -19.14
C GLY A 175 -43.46 -20.30 -18.86
N TYR A 176 -43.01 -19.06 -18.94
CA TYR A 176 -43.86 -17.88 -18.81
C TYR A 176 -44.85 -17.76 -19.97
N ASP A 177 -44.37 -17.83 -21.21
CA ASP A 177 -45.22 -17.73 -22.42
C ASP A 177 -46.30 -18.82 -22.43
N ALA A 178 -45.96 -20.06 -22.06
CA ALA A 178 -46.93 -21.14 -21.91
C ALA A 178 -47.99 -20.84 -20.84
N SER A 179 -47.59 -20.24 -19.72
CA SER A 179 -48.50 -19.86 -18.63
C SER A 179 -49.44 -18.71 -19.03
N VAL A 180 -48.93 -17.73 -19.78
CA VAL A 180 -49.72 -16.62 -20.33
C VAL A 180 -50.76 -17.15 -21.32
N VAL A 181 -50.35 -17.97 -22.28
CA VAL A 181 -51.26 -18.57 -23.28
C VAL A 181 -52.37 -19.37 -22.60
N ARG A 182 -52.05 -20.17 -21.58
CA ARG A 182 -53.04 -20.92 -20.80
C ARG A 182 -54.02 -20.00 -20.09
N LEU A 183 -53.54 -18.99 -19.36
CA LEU A 183 -54.40 -18.05 -18.64
C LEU A 183 -55.27 -17.23 -19.60
N ASP A 184 -54.73 -16.80 -20.74
CA ASP A 184 -55.50 -16.06 -21.74
C ASP A 184 -56.61 -16.93 -22.34
N SER A 185 -56.34 -18.21 -22.62
CA SER A 185 -57.37 -19.16 -23.05
C SER A 185 -58.48 -19.30 -22.00
N GLU A 186 -58.13 -19.50 -20.72
CA GLU A 186 -59.10 -19.62 -19.62
C GLU A 186 -59.93 -18.34 -19.42
N ILE A 187 -59.28 -17.17 -19.51
CA ILE A 187 -59.94 -15.86 -19.41
C ILE A 187 -60.94 -15.67 -20.56
N GLN A 188 -60.56 -16.04 -21.79
CA GLN A 188 -61.46 -15.95 -22.95
C GLN A 188 -62.64 -16.90 -22.82
N GLU A 189 -62.42 -18.15 -22.39
CA GLU A 189 -63.49 -19.12 -22.17
C GLU A 189 -64.50 -18.62 -21.11
N LEU A 190 -64.00 -18.11 -19.98
CA LEU A 190 -64.84 -17.53 -18.93
C LEU A 190 -65.60 -16.28 -19.43
N LYS A 191 -64.94 -15.44 -20.22
CA LYS A 191 -65.58 -14.26 -20.81
C LYS A 191 -66.75 -14.65 -21.70
N VAL A 192 -66.55 -15.61 -22.61
CA VAL A 192 -67.62 -16.12 -23.48
C VAL A 192 -68.78 -16.68 -22.67
N LYS A 193 -68.51 -17.44 -21.59
CA LYS A 193 -69.56 -17.96 -20.69
C LYS A 193 -70.35 -16.84 -20.01
N VAL A 194 -69.66 -15.84 -19.45
CA VAL A 194 -70.29 -14.67 -18.82
C VAL A 194 -71.15 -13.90 -19.83
N ASP A 195 -70.63 -13.67 -21.04
CA ASP A 195 -71.35 -12.94 -22.09
C ASP A 195 -72.59 -13.72 -22.58
N THR A 196 -72.50 -15.06 -22.65
CA THR A 196 -73.63 -15.93 -23.02
C THR A 196 -74.73 -15.91 -21.95
N LEU A 197 -74.37 -16.01 -20.67
CA LEU A 197 -75.34 -15.94 -19.57
C LEU A 197 -76.06 -14.57 -19.55
N LYS A 198 -75.33 -13.48 -19.77
CA LYS A 198 -75.91 -12.13 -19.90
C LYS A 198 -76.85 -12.02 -21.09
N ALA A 199 -76.48 -12.58 -22.24
CA ALA A 199 -77.32 -12.60 -23.44
C ALA A 199 -78.62 -13.39 -23.23
N ASN A 200 -78.58 -14.47 -22.43
CA ASN A 200 -79.75 -15.27 -22.07
C ASN A 200 -80.66 -14.64 -21.00
N GLY A 201 -80.37 -13.41 -20.56
CA GLY A 201 -81.20 -12.68 -19.60
C GLY A 201 -81.01 -13.09 -18.14
N VAL A 202 -79.95 -13.85 -17.83
CA VAL A 202 -79.57 -14.16 -16.44
C VAL A 202 -79.24 -12.86 -15.72
N LYS A 203 -79.91 -12.62 -14.59
CA LYS A 203 -79.74 -11.37 -13.82
C LYS A 203 -78.40 -11.38 -13.10
N SER A 204 -77.82 -10.20 -12.90
CA SER A 204 -76.53 -10.00 -12.21
C SER A 204 -76.45 -10.56 -10.78
N TRP A 205 -77.59 -10.82 -10.14
CA TRP A 205 -77.68 -11.36 -8.78
C TRP A 205 -77.86 -12.88 -8.75
N ASP A 206 -77.90 -13.52 -9.92
CA ASP A 206 -77.92 -14.97 -10.03
C ASP A 206 -76.58 -15.54 -9.56
N SER A 207 -76.65 -16.60 -8.74
CA SER A 207 -75.47 -17.25 -8.16
C SER A 207 -74.50 -17.74 -9.24
N GLU A 208 -75.03 -18.26 -10.36
CA GLU A 208 -74.21 -18.80 -11.45
C GLU A 208 -73.42 -17.70 -12.17
N LEU A 209 -74.06 -16.57 -12.45
CA LEU A 209 -73.40 -15.43 -13.09
C LEU A 209 -72.37 -14.77 -12.17
N MET A 210 -72.66 -14.65 -10.87
CA MET A 210 -71.71 -14.10 -9.89
C MET A 210 -70.46 -14.98 -9.74
N GLU A 211 -70.61 -16.31 -9.65
CA GLU A 211 -69.48 -17.23 -9.56
C GLU A 211 -68.58 -17.15 -10.79
N MET A 212 -69.17 -17.08 -11.99
CA MET A 212 -68.43 -16.94 -13.24
C MET A 212 -67.71 -15.59 -13.35
N GLU A 213 -68.35 -14.49 -12.96
CA GLU A 213 -67.68 -13.17 -12.92
C GLU A 213 -66.54 -13.11 -11.90
N LEU A 214 -66.70 -13.76 -10.74
CA LEU A 214 -65.64 -13.88 -9.74
C LEU A 214 -64.46 -14.69 -10.28
N ALA A 215 -64.74 -15.82 -10.94
CA ALA A 215 -63.72 -16.66 -11.58
C ALA A 215 -62.96 -15.88 -12.66
N TYR A 216 -63.67 -15.13 -13.51
CA TYR A 216 -63.07 -14.27 -14.53
C TYR A 216 -62.13 -13.22 -13.93
N ARG A 217 -62.57 -12.50 -12.89
CA ARG A 217 -61.74 -11.50 -12.19
C ARG A 217 -60.53 -12.13 -11.50
N LYS A 218 -60.71 -13.31 -10.89
CA LYS A 218 -59.63 -14.07 -10.25
C LYS A 218 -58.55 -14.44 -11.26
N LYS A 219 -58.92 -14.93 -12.45
CA LYS A 219 -57.96 -15.25 -13.52
C LYS A 219 -57.23 -14.02 -14.05
N GLY A 220 -57.90 -12.88 -14.16
CA GLY A 220 -57.23 -11.59 -14.44
C GLY A 220 -56.19 -11.22 -13.38
N THR A 221 -56.49 -11.49 -12.10
CA THR A 221 -55.53 -11.28 -10.99
C THR A 221 -54.37 -12.27 -11.05
N ASP A 222 -54.63 -13.54 -11.38
CA ASP A 222 -53.59 -14.57 -11.54
C ASP A 222 -52.59 -14.19 -12.64
N LYS A 223 -53.06 -13.55 -13.73
CA LYS A 223 -52.18 -13.01 -14.78
C LYS A 223 -51.26 -11.91 -14.28
N ILE A 224 -51.79 -10.96 -13.50
CA ILE A 224 -50.97 -9.91 -12.86
C ILE A 224 -49.94 -10.54 -11.91
N MET A 225 -50.33 -11.55 -11.13
CA MET A 225 -49.43 -12.27 -10.23
C MET A 225 -48.33 -13.04 -10.98
N LEU A 226 -48.62 -13.54 -12.18
CA LEU A 226 -47.64 -14.16 -13.05
C LEU A 226 -46.56 -13.15 -13.50
N ASP A 227 -46.95 -11.93 -13.87
CA ASP A 227 -46.01 -10.86 -14.23
C ASP A 227 -45.08 -10.50 -13.06
N PHE A 228 -45.62 -10.44 -11.83
CA PHE A 228 -44.83 -10.20 -10.63
C PHE A 228 -43.83 -11.33 -10.35
N ARG A 229 -44.25 -12.60 -10.48
CA ARG A 229 -43.37 -13.76 -10.33
C ARG A 229 -42.26 -13.75 -11.37
N LEU A 230 -42.59 -13.43 -12.62
CA LEU A 230 -41.60 -13.34 -13.68
C LEU A 230 -40.54 -12.28 -13.34
N ALA A 231 -40.95 -11.09 -12.91
CA ALA A 231 -40.01 -10.03 -12.54
C ALA A 231 -39.10 -10.45 -11.37
N ASP A 232 -39.62 -11.20 -10.40
CA ASP A 232 -38.85 -11.77 -9.30
C ASP A 232 -37.83 -12.82 -9.80
N ASP A 233 -38.24 -13.73 -10.68
CA ASP A 233 -37.36 -14.76 -11.22
C ASP A 233 -36.27 -14.17 -12.14
N GLN A 234 -36.60 -13.15 -12.95
CA GLN A 234 -35.61 -12.38 -13.70
C GLN A 234 -34.59 -11.69 -12.78
N ARG A 235 -35.04 -11.12 -11.65
CA ARG A 235 -34.12 -10.54 -10.66
C ARG A 235 -33.21 -11.59 -10.04
N LYS A 236 -33.72 -12.77 -9.70
CA LYS A 236 -32.89 -13.89 -9.21
C LYS A 236 -31.85 -14.31 -10.24
N MET A 237 -32.23 -14.37 -11.52
CA MET A 237 -31.30 -14.69 -12.61
C MET A 237 -30.21 -13.64 -12.77
N ILE A 238 -30.57 -12.35 -12.76
CA ILE A 238 -29.58 -11.26 -12.75
C ILE A 238 -28.68 -11.35 -11.52
N GLY A 239 -29.24 -11.70 -10.35
CA GLY A 239 -28.48 -11.96 -9.12
C GLY A 239 -27.42 -13.04 -9.31
N LYS A 240 -27.78 -14.21 -9.88
CA LYS A 240 -26.82 -15.29 -10.18
C LYS A 240 -25.72 -14.84 -11.15
N ILE A 241 -26.08 -14.06 -12.17
CA ILE A 241 -25.12 -13.51 -13.14
C ILE A 241 -24.10 -12.61 -12.43
N ILE A 242 -24.60 -11.76 -11.51
CA ILE A 242 -23.79 -10.84 -10.71
C ILE A 242 -22.91 -11.60 -9.71
N GLU A 243 -23.41 -12.62 -9.03
CA GLU A 243 -22.65 -13.43 -8.08
C GLU A 243 -21.47 -14.13 -8.75
N GLY A 244 -21.64 -14.60 -9.99
CA GLY A 244 -20.54 -15.15 -10.80
C GLY A 244 -19.47 -14.12 -11.24
N THR A 245 -19.63 -12.85 -10.85
CA THR A 245 -18.70 -11.75 -11.16
C THR A 245 -17.68 -11.48 -10.04
N TYR A 246 -17.92 -12.01 -8.84
CA TYR A 246 -17.05 -11.85 -7.66
C TYR A 246 -16.05 -12.99 -7.50
#